data_AF-A0A2L0AEA2-F1
#
_entry.id   AF-A0A2L0AEA2-F1
#
_cell.length_a   1.000
_cell.length_b   1.000
_cell.length_c   1.000
_cell.angle_alpha   90.00
_cell.angle_beta   90.00
_cell.angle_gamma   90.00
#
_symmetry.space_group_name_H-M   'P 1'
#
loop_
_entity.id
_entity.type
_entity.pdbx_description
1 polymer ?
#
loop_
_entity_poly.entity_id
_entity_poly.type
_entity_poly.pdbx_seq_one_letter_code
_entity_poly.pdbx_strand_id
1 'polypeptide(L)'
;MRLFKPLLAGGNLRDRLVACVGAFLGIGLAGLTYAEISPFPHPALVAPMGASAVLLFAVPSSPLAQPWSIIGGNCVSVLMGLAIAQLPLAPLAEAGLAVASAIAIMSILRCLHPPGGAVALSAVLAGPAVAAGHYELLAVPVVLNSVLLVAIGWFFHRYSGHSYPHRAVPVMWRDVPAEPKPSVSLEDVDKALADLGETFDVSREDLALLFGLAETHALERQKAR
;
A
#
# COMPACT_ATOMS: atom_id res chain seq x y z
N MET A 1 -25.76 17.75 -9.61
CA MET A 1 -24.59 17.96 -8.72
C MET A 1 -23.91 16.61 -8.52
N ARG A 2 -22.75 16.36 -9.15
CA ARG A 2 -21.98 15.12 -8.91
C ARG A 2 -21.22 15.29 -7.59
N LEU A 3 -21.82 14.86 -6.48
CA LEU A 3 -21.30 15.04 -5.11
C LEU A 3 -19.97 14.31 -4.83
N PHE A 4 -19.50 13.46 -5.75
CA PHE A 4 -18.24 12.74 -5.61
C PHE A 4 -17.56 12.64 -6.99
N LYS A 5 -16.51 13.43 -7.21
CA LYS A 5 -15.52 13.14 -8.26
C LYS A 5 -14.39 12.34 -7.59
N PRO A 6 -14.26 11.04 -7.84
CA PRO A 6 -13.18 10.25 -7.27
C PRO A 6 -11.83 10.82 -7.71
N LEU A 7 -10.92 11.04 -6.76
CA LEU A 7 -9.57 11.54 -7.02
C LEU A 7 -8.68 10.44 -7.63
N LEU A 8 -8.87 9.20 -7.20
CA LEU A 8 -8.14 8.04 -7.73
C LEU A 8 -8.66 7.69 -9.13
N ALA A 9 -7.74 7.58 -10.08
CA ALA A 9 -8.02 7.11 -11.43
C ALA A 9 -8.65 5.71 -11.41
N GLY A 10 -9.78 5.52 -12.11
CA GLY A 10 -10.48 4.23 -12.23
C GLY A 10 -11.46 3.89 -11.10
N GLY A 11 -11.52 4.67 -10.00
CA GLY A 11 -12.37 4.33 -8.86
C GLY A 11 -13.88 4.56 -9.09
N ASN A 12 -14.71 3.53 -8.89
CA ASN A 12 -16.18 3.64 -8.88
C ASN A 12 -16.80 3.22 -7.53
N LEU A 13 -18.11 3.49 -7.32
CA LEU A 13 -18.78 3.21 -6.03
C LEU A 13 -18.88 1.70 -5.74
N ARG A 14 -19.07 0.88 -6.77
CA ARG A 14 -19.18 -0.57 -6.62
C ARG A 14 -17.88 -1.15 -6.07
N ASP A 15 -16.75 -0.75 -6.65
CA ASP A 15 -15.43 -1.23 -6.23
C ASP A 15 -15.11 -0.79 -4.80
N ARG A 16 -15.56 0.40 -4.39
CA ARG A 16 -15.44 0.85 -2.99
C ARG A 16 -16.27 0.02 -2.01
N LEU A 17 -17.50 -0.34 -2.39
CA LEU A 17 -18.32 -1.22 -1.55
C LEU A 17 -17.71 -2.62 -1.45
N VAL A 18 -17.19 -3.14 -2.56
CA VAL A 18 -16.43 -4.41 -2.59
C VAL A 18 -15.20 -4.29 -1.68
N ALA A 19 -14.44 -3.20 -1.76
CA ALA A 19 -13.29 -2.95 -0.89
C ALA A 19 -13.67 -2.90 0.61
N CYS A 20 -14.81 -2.29 0.97
CA CYS A 20 -15.29 -2.31 2.35
C CYS A 20 -15.58 -3.73 2.85
N VAL A 21 -16.23 -4.56 2.03
CA VAL A 21 -16.46 -5.97 2.36
C VAL A 21 -15.13 -6.72 2.48
N GLY A 22 -14.19 -6.48 1.56
CA GLY A 22 -12.85 -7.03 1.60
C GLY A 22 -12.10 -6.67 2.88
N ALA A 23 -12.12 -5.40 3.28
CA ALA A 23 -11.48 -4.94 4.52
C ALA A 23 -12.13 -5.54 5.76
N PHE A 24 -13.47 -5.63 5.81
CA PHE A 24 -14.20 -6.27 6.90
C PHE A 24 -13.80 -7.75 7.04
N LEU A 25 -13.83 -8.50 5.94
CA LEU A 25 -13.45 -9.92 5.93
C LEU A 25 -11.96 -10.10 6.21
N GLY A 26 -11.10 -9.29 5.63
CA GLY A 26 -9.65 -9.32 5.82
C GLY A 26 -9.25 -9.12 7.27
N ILE A 27 -9.72 -8.04 7.89
CA ILE A 27 -9.44 -7.74 9.30
C ILE A 27 -10.09 -8.78 10.22
N GLY A 28 -11.35 -9.14 9.97
CA GLY A 28 -12.07 -10.12 10.79
C GLY A 28 -11.42 -11.50 10.77
N LEU A 29 -11.14 -12.03 9.58
CA LEU A 29 -10.51 -13.35 9.44
C LEU A 29 -9.05 -13.36 9.92
N ALA A 30 -8.28 -12.30 9.69
CA ALA A 30 -6.91 -12.20 10.20
C ALA A 30 -6.91 -12.21 11.73
N GLY A 31 -7.78 -11.41 12.36
CA GLY A 31 -7.91 -11.35 13.82
C GLY A 31 -8.39 -12.67 14.44
N LEU A 32 -9.41 -13.32 13.85
CA LEU A 32 -9.89 -14.63 14.30
C LEU A 32 -8.80 -15.71 14.16
N THR A 33 -8.12 -15.75 13.01
CA THR A 33 -7.05 -16.71 12.77
C THR A 33 -5.91 -16.51 13.75
N TYR A 34 -5.51 -15.25 13.98
CA TYR A 34 -4.49 -14.92 14.99
C TYR A 34 -4.90 -15.43 16.37
N ALA A 35 -6.15 -15.24 16.78
CA ALA A 35 -6.64 -15.67 18.09
C ALA A 35 -6.54 -17.19 18.31
N GLU A 36 -6.68 -17.98 17.24
CA GLU A 36 -6.60 -19.45 17.30
C GLU A 36 -5.15 -19.97 17.29
N ILE A 37 -4.25 -19.32 16.55
CA ILE A 37 -2.90 -19.85 16.30
C ILE A 37 -1.80 -19.14 17.11
N SER A 38 -2.06 -17.95 17.63
CA SER A 38 -1.04 -17.18 18.36
C SER A 38 -0.92 -17.70 19.80
N PRO A 39 0.31 -17.93 20.29
CA PRO A 39 0.52 -18.32 21.68
C PRO A 39 0.41 -17.16 22.68
N PHE A 40 0.11 -15.92 22.22
CA PHE A 40 0.13 -14.71 23.07
C PHE A 40 -1.27 -14.15 23.35
N PRO A 41 -1.60 -13.78 24.61
CA PRO A 41 -2.98 -13.56 25.03
C PRO A 41 -3.66 -12.28 24.50
N HIS A 42 -2.97 -11.21 24.08
CA HIS A 42 -3.60 -9.95 23.60
C HIS A 42 -2.62 -9.07 22.78
N PRO A 43 -3.07 -8.08 21.97
CA PRO A 43 -4.30 -8.01 21.19
C PRO A 43 -4.15 -8.74 19.83
N ALA A 44 -5.25 -9.27 19.29
CA ALA A 44 -5.21 -10.02 18.04
C ALA A 44 -4.86 -9.20 16.80
N LEU A 45 -5.05 -7.87 16.89
CA LEU A 45 -4.78 -6.91 15.84
C LEU A 45 -4.11 -5.68 16.43
N VAL A 46 -3.29 -5.03 15.61
CA VAL A 46 -2.71 -3.72 15.91
C VAL A 46 -3.31 -2.67 14.98
N ALA A 47 -3.48 -1.44 15.46
CA ALA A 47 -4.15 -0.37 14.70
C ALA A 47 -3.60 -0.17 13.27
N PRO A 48 -2.27 -0.27 13.00
CA PRO A 48 -1.75 -0.17 11.63
C PRO A 48 -2.32 -1.19 10.64
N MET A 49 -2.82 -2.34 11.09
CA MET A 49 -3.44 -3.35 10.22
C MET A 49 -4.67 -2.82 9.50
N GLY A 50 -5.43 -1.90 10.13
CA GLY A 50 -6.55 -1.23 9.49
C GLY A 50 -6.12 -0.42 8.27
N ALA A 51 -5.01 0.32 8.38
CA ALA A 51 -4.47 1.09 7.26
C ALA A 51 -3.87 0.18 6.18
N SER A 52 -3.23 -0.94 6.55
CA SER A 52 -2.80 -1.97 5.59
C SER A 52 -3.98 -2.55 4.83
N ALA A 53 -5.10 -2.83 5.49
CA ALA A 53 -6.33 -3.31 4.84
C ALA A 53 -6.92 -2.26 3.90
N VAL A 54 -6.91 -0.97 4.26
CA VAL A 54 -7.35 0.10 3.36
C VAL A 54 -6.56 0.06 2.05
N LEU A 55 -5.23 0.02 2.12
CA LEU A 55 -4.39 -0.05 0.92
C LEU A 55 -4.65 -1.33 0.11
N LEU A 56 -4.63 -2.47 0.80
CA LEU A 56 -4.78 -3.78 0.18
C LEU A 56 -6.09 -3.90 -0.60
N PHE A 57 -7.22 -3.54 0.02
CA PHE A 57 -8.53 -3.78 -0.56
C PHE A 57 -9.07 -2.63 -1.41
N ALA A 58 -8.71 -1.38 -1.10
CA ALA A 58 -9.23 -0.22 -1.84
C ALA A 58 -8.36 0.19 -3.04
N VAL A 59 -7.05 -0.07 -3.00
CA VAL A 59 -6.10 0.27 -4.07
C VAL A 59 -5.10 -0.88 -4.34
N PRO A 60 -5.58 -2.07 -4.72
CA PRO A 60 -4.75 -3.29 -4.85
C PRO A 60 -3.65 -3.19 -5.90
N SER A 61 -3.75 -2.27 -6.86
CA SER A 61 -2.71 -2.03 -7.87
C SER A 61 -1.53 -1.22 -7.34
N SER A 62 -1.70 -0.50 -6.20
CA SER A 62 -0.67 0.39 -5.67
C SER A 62 0.59 -0.42 -5.34
N PRO A 63 1.79 0.06 -5.73
CA PRO A 63 3.06 -0.52 -5.30
C PRO A 63 3.17 -0.66 -3.77
N LEU A 64 2.53 0.26 -3.03
CA LEU A 64 2.54 0.30 -1.56
C LEU A 64 1.62 -0.77 -0.92
N ALA A 65 0.70 -1.34 -1.71
CA ALA A 65 -0.21 -2.41 -1.32
C ALA A 65 0.29 -3.80 -1.70
N GLN A 66 1.42 -3.91 -2.42
CA GLN A 66 1.96 -5.21 -2.85
C GLN A 66 2.49 -6.05 -1.67
N PRO A 67 2.56 -7.39 -1.80
CA PRO A 67 2.94 -8.29 -0.70
C PRO A 67 4.26 -7.92 -0.03
N TRP A 68 5.28 -7.54 -0.81
CA TRP A 68 6.58 -7.17 -0.26
C TRP A 68 6.53 -5.86 0.53
N SER A 69 5.74 -4.89 0.08
CA SER A 69 5.51 -3.65 0.81
C SER A 69 4.82 -3.94 2.14
N ILE A 70 3.71 -4.69 2.13
CA ILE A 70 2.97 -5.01 3.37
C ILE A 70 3.83 -5.81 4.35
N ILE A 71 4.35 -6.97 3.93
CA ILE A 71 5.07 -7.88 4.83
C ILE A 71 6.44 -7.29 5.18
N GLY A 72 7.24 -6.95 4.17
CA GLY A 72 8.59 -6.42 4.36
C GLY A 72 8.58 -5.08 5.08
N GLY A 73 7.66 -4.18 4.72
CA GLY A 73 7.53 -2.86 5.34
C GLY A 73 7.17 -2.96 6.82
N ASN A 74 6.15 -3.74 7.18
CA ASN A 74 5.78 -3.93 8.59
C ASN A 74 6.88 -4.65 9.40
N CYS A 75 7.59 -5.63 8.82
CA CYS A 75 8.72 -6.28 9.47
C CYS A 75 9.87 -5.31 9.74
N VAL A 76 10.28 -4.52 8.75
CA VAL A 76 11.32 -3.50 8.90
C VAL A 76 10.92 -2.47 9.95
N SER A 77 9.68 -2.01 9.90
CA SER A 77 9.16 -1.00 10.82
C SER A 77 9.15 -1.45 12.26
N VAL A 78 8.71 -2.68 12.56
CA VAL A 78 8.72 -3.17 13.95
C VAL A 78 10.16 -3.35 14.44
N LEU A 79 11.08 -3.83 13.59
CA LEU A 79 12.50 -3.95 13.94
C LEU A 79 13.14 -2.58 14.25
N MET A 80 12.90 -1.57 13.41
CA MET A 80 13.44 -0.23 13.63
C MET A 80 12.84 0.41 14.88
N GLY A 81 11.52 0.32 15.06
CA GLY A 81 10.87 0.84 16.25
C GLY A 81 11.39 0.20 17.55
N LEU A 82 11.54 -1.12 17.57
CA LEU A 82 12.11 -1.85 18.71
C LEU A 82 13.57 -1.51 18.97
N ALA A 83 14.39 -1.36 17.91
CA ALA A 83 15.80 -0.98 18.05
C ALA A 83 15.96 0.44 18.61
N ILE A 84 15.16 1.39 18.14
CA ILE A 84 15.19 2.78 18.64
C ILE A 84 14.68 2.87 20.08
N ALA A 85 13.69 2.06 20.47
CA ALA A 85 13.18 2.02 21.84
C ALA A 85 14.22 1.56 22.89
N GLN A 86 15.38 1.04 22.47
CA GLN A 86 16.49 0.69 23.36
C GLN A 86 17.48 1.84 23.59
N LEU A 87 17.36 2.94 22.85
CA LEU A 87 18.26 4.07 22.97
C LEU A 87 17.83 4.95 24.15
N PRO A 88 18.77 5.51 24.95
CA PRO A 88 18.43 6.40 26.05
C PRO A 88 18.13 7.81 25.54
N LEU A 89 17.02 7.97 24.81
CA LEU A 89 16.61 9.24 24.21
C LEU A 89 15.36 9.78 24.91
N ALA A 90 14.98 11.03 24.60
CA ALA A 90 13.70 11.55 25.04
C ALA A 90 12.55 10.91 24.23
N PRO A 91 11.37 10.64 24.82
CA PRO A 91 10.30 9.88 24.14
C PRO A 91 9.88 10.42 22.76
N LEU A 92 9.84 11.75 22.60
CA LEU A 92 9.51 12.37 21.31
C LEU A 92 10.63 12.21 20.27
N ALA A 93 11.89 12.20 20.71
CA ALA A 93 13.03 11.96 19.85
C ALA A 93 13.08 10.50 19.38
N GLU A 94 12.80 9.54 20.27
CA GLU A 94 12.64 8.13 19.91
C GLU A 94 11.55 7.92 18.87
N ALA A 95 10.37 8.51 19.09
CA ALA A 95 9.26 8.43 18.17
C ALA A 95 9.62 8.95 16.76
N GLY A 96 10.23 10.15 16.70
CA GLY A 96 10.68 10.72 15.43
C GLY A 96 11.75 9.87 14.74
N LEU A 97 12.73 9.38 15.51
CA LEU A 97 13.84 8.59 14.97
C LEU A 97 13.38 7.19 14.51
N ALA A 98 12.45 6.57 15.21
CA ALA A 98 11.86 5.28 14.82
C ALA A 98 11.12 5.38 13.48
N VAL A 99 10.27 6.41 13.31
CA VAL A 99 9.56 6.62 12.05
C VAL A 99 10.53 6.97 10.92
N ALA A 100 11.47 7.89 11.15
CA ALA A 100 12.43 8.31 10.13
C ALA A 100 13.33 7.15 9.67
N SER A 101 13.86 6.36 10.61
CA SER A 101 14.68 5.19 10.30
C SER A 101 13.87 4.10 9.59
N ALA A 102 12.64 3.82 10.03
CA ALA A 102 11.76 2.88 9.34
C ALA A 102 11.52 3.30 7.87
N ILE A 103 11.17 4.57 7.63
CA ILE A 103 11.00 5.11 6.26
C ILE A 103 12.27 4.95 5.43
N ALA A 104 13.43 5.30 6.00
CA ALA A 104 14.71 5.21 5.30
C ALA A 104 15.03 3.75 4.91
N ILE A 105 14.93 2.81 5.84
CA ILE A 105 15.26 1.40 5.59
C ILE A 105 14.22 0.76 4.65
N MET A 106 12.92 1.04 4.81
CA MET A 106 11.91 0.56 3.88
C MET A 106 12.16 1.08 2.45
N SER A 107 12.61 2.33 2.31
CA SER A 107 12.94 2.92 1.01
C SER A 107 14.14 2.23 0.36
N ILE A 108 15.18 1.93 1.14
CA ILE A 108 16.36 1.18 0.67
C ILE A 108 15.96 -0.22 0.22
N LEU A 109 15.13 -0.91 1.00
CA LEU A 109 14.66 -2.28 0.73
C LEU A 109 13.50 -2.34 -0.26
N ARG A 110 13.03 -1.19 -0.76
CA ARG A 110 11.90 -1.05 -1.69
C ARG A 110 10.62 -1.73 -1.20
N CYS A 111 10.39 -1.70 0.11
CA CYS A 111 9.18 -2.21 0.77
C CYS A 111 8.42 -1.09 1.49
N LEU A 112 8.44 0.12 0.94
CA LEU A 112 7.76 1.27 1.56
C LEU A 112 6.27 0.96 1.74
N HIS A 113 5.83 0.95 3.00
CA HIS A 113 4.46 0.72 3.38
C HIS A 113 4.07 1.75 4.45
N PRO A 114 3.24 2.75 4.11
CA PRO A 114 2.91 3.84 5.03
C PRO A 114 2.40 3.40 6.42
N PRO A 115 1.56 2.33 6.55
CA PRO A 115 1.19 1.79 7.85
C PRO A 115 2.38 1.36 8.72
N GLY A 116 3.50 0.99 8.11
CA GLY A 116 4.76 0.69 8.78
C GLY A 116 5.30 1.87 9.61
N GLY A 117 5.07 3.12 9.21
CA GLY A 117 5.41 4.27 10.06
C GLY A 117 4.69 4.23 11.40
N ALA A 118 3.40 3.88 11.40
CA ALA A 118 2.62 3.71 12.62
C ALA A 118 3.03 2.46 13.41
N VAL A 119 3.48 1.39 12.75
CA VAL A 119 4.08 0.22 13.43
C VAL A 119 5.34 0.61 14.20
N ALA A 120 6.27 1.34 13.56
CA ALA A 120 7.51 1.80 14.20
C ALA A 120 7.22 2.72 15.39
N LEU A 121 6.26 3.64 15.24
CA LEU A 121 5.81 4.50 16.32
C LEU A 121 5.17 3.70 17.46
N SER A 122 4.34 2.70 17.15
CA SER A 122 3.70 1.84 18.16
C SER A 122 4.73 1.08 19.01
N ALA A 123 5.87 0.69 18.42
CA ALA A 123 6.94 0.03 19.16
C ALA A 123 7.58 0.92 20.22
N VAL A 124 7.81 2.20 19.90
CA VAL A 124 8.32 3.18 20.88
C VAL A 124 7.26 3.49 21.94
N LEU A 125 6.00 3.65 21.53
CA LEU A 125 4.91 4.01 22.45
C LEU A 125 4.44 2.84 23.35
N ALA A 126 4.80 1.60 23.03
CA ALA A 126 4.49 0.43 23.84
C ALA A 126 5.21 0.45 25.21
N GLY A 127 6.22 1.32 25.39
CA GLY A 127 6.76 1.71 26.69
C GLY A 127 7.19 0.52 27.58
N PRO A 128 6.59 0.33 28.78
CA PRO A 128 7.01 -0.71 29.73
C PRO A 128 6.97 -2.15 29.19
N ALA A 129 6.07 -2.46 28.26
CA ALA A 129 5.97 -3.81 27.70
C ALA A 129 7.22 -4.18 26.88
N VAL A 130 7.75 -3.21 26.11
CA VAL A 130 9.01 -3.35 25.37
C VAL A 130 10.19 -3.31 26.33
N ALA A 131 10.16 -2.46 27.35
CA ALA A 131 11.22 -2.38 28.36
C ALA A 131 11.37 -3.68 29.20
N ALA A 132 10.28 -4.44 29.37
CA ALA A 132 10.29 -5.74 30.04
C ALA A 132 10.78 -6.90 29.15
N GLY A 133 11.22 -6.61 27.91
CA GLY A 133 11.73 -7.60 26.97
C GLY A 133 10.66 -8.38 26.21
N HIS A 134 9.39 -8.00 26.33
CA HIS A 134 8.26 -8.68 25.70
C HIS A 134 8.00 -8.20 24.27
N TYR A 135 9.04 -8.20 23.43
CA TYR A 135 8.97 -7.73 22.05
C TYR A 135 7.97 -8.51 21.19
N GLU A 136 7.80 -9.79 21.51
CA GLU A 136 6.87 -10.72 20.87
C GLU A 136 5.41 -10.26 20.91
N LEU A 137 5.01 -9.52 21.96
CA LEU A 137 3.65 -9.00 22.10
C LEU A 137 3.28 -7.96 21.02
N LEU A 138 4.29 -7.36 20.38
CA LEU A 138 4.09 -6.45 19.24
C LEU A 138 4.54 -7.07 17.92
N ALA A 139 5.71 -7.71 17.89
CA ALA A 139 6.29 -8.24 16.66
C ALA A 139 5.43 -9.36 16.06
N VAL A 140 4.94 -10.28 16.88
CA VAL A 140 4.13 -11.42 16.42
C VAL A 140 2.81 -10.97 15.80
N PRO A 141 1.97 -10.14 16.44
CA PRO A 141 0.74 -9.67 15.80
C PRO A 141 0.99 -8.83 14.55
N VAL A 142 2.05 -8.02 14.50
CA VAL A 142 2.39 -7.25 13.29
C VAL A 142 2.73 -8.17 12.11
N VAL A 143 3.66 -9.10 12.31
CA VAL A 143 4.17 -9.96 11.24
C VAL A 143 3.11 -10.96 10.81
N LEU A 144 2.45 -11.62 11.77
CA LEU A 144 1.45 -12.64 11.48
C LEU A 144 0.23 -12.04 10.78
N ASN A 145 -0.31 -10.91 11.25
CA ASN A 145 -1.42 -10.26 10.57
C ASN A 145 -1.02 -9.73 9.18
N SER A 146 0.22 -9.29 8.98
CA SER A 146 0.68 -8.87 7.64
C SER A 146 0.63 -10.04 6.65
N VAL A 147 1.08 -11.23 7.05
CA VAL A 147 1.02 -12.44 6.23
C VAL A 147 -0.43 -12.87 6.00
N LEU A 148 -1.24 -12.91 7.05
CA LEU A 148 -2.66 -13.29 6.97
C LEU A 148 -3.44 -12.33 6.06
N LEU A 149 -3.25 -11.02 6.20
CA LEU A 149 -3.91 -10.03 5.36
C LEU A 149 -3.52 -10.21 3.89
N VAL A 150 -2.24 -10.38 3.57
CA VAL A 150 -1.81 -10.64 2.18
C VAL A 150 -2.44 -11.93 1.64
N ALA A 151 -2.49 -13.00 2.42
CA ALA A 151 -3.11 -14.25 2.02
C ALA A 151 -4.61 -14.08 1.74
N ILE A 152 -5.35 -13.44 2.66
CA ILE A 152 -6.78 -13.18 2.51
C ILE A 152 -7.05 -12.24 1.33
N GLY A 153 -6.27 -11.17 1.20
CA GLY A 153 -6.35 -10.22 0.08
C GLY A 153 -6.10 -10.89 -1.26
N TRP A 154 -5.12 -11.80 -1.33
CA TRP A 154 -4.87 -12.60 -2.52
C TRP A 154 -6.09 -13.42 -2.95
N PHE A 155 -6.71 -14.14 -2.02
CA PHE A 155 -7.94 -14.87 -2.32
C PHE A 155 -9.08 -13.92 -2.69
N PHE A 156 -9.27 -12.83 -1.95
CA PHE A 156 -10.35 -11.87 -2.18
C PHE A 156 -10.26 -11.21 -3.56
N HIS A 157 -9.08 -10.76 -3.97
CA HIS A 157 -8.88 -10.11 -5.26
C HIS A 157 -9.01 -11.09 -6.43
N ARG A 158 -8.61 -12.35 -6.25
CA ARG A 158 -8.87 -13.42 -7.21
C ARG A 158 -10.37 -13.59 -7.52
N TYR A 159 -11.26 -13.41 -6.54
CA TYR A 159 -12.71 -13.54 -6.74
C TYR A 159 -13.40 -12.21 -7.12
N SER A 160 -12.86 -11.07 -6.69
CA SER A 160 -13.42 -9.76 -7.04
C SER A 160 -13.02 -9.25 -8.43
N GLY A 161 -12.17 -9.99 -9.16
CA GLY A 161 -11.79 -9.68 -10.55
C GLY A 161 -10.61 -8.72 -10.68
N HIS A 162 -9.90 -8.44 -9.59
CA HIS A 162 -8.72 -7.57 -9.59
C HIS A 162 -7.43 -8.40 -9.70
N SER A 163 -6.40 -7.86 -10.36
CA SER A 163 -5.08 -8.47 -10.40
C SER A 163 -4.34 -8.21 -9.08
N TYR A 164 -4.19 -9.25 -8.24
CA TYR A 164 -3.36 -9.18 -7.03
C TYR A 164 -2.56 -10.47 -6.81
N PRO A 165 -1.22 -10.42 -6.58
CA PRO A 165 -0.37 -9.23 -6.63
C PRO A 165 -0.40 -8.60 -8.02
N HIS A 166 -0.48 -7.28 -8.06
CA HIS A 166 -0.64 -6.58 -9.32
C HIS A 166 0.64 -6.70 -10.14
N ARG A 167 0.46 -7.08 -11.40
CA ARG A 167 1.55 -7.14 -12.39
C ARG A 167 1.20 -6.16 -13.49
N ALA A 168 1.98 -5.09 -13.59
CA ALA A 168 1.85 -4.15 -14.70
C ALA A 168 1.97 -4.92 -16.02
N VAL A 169 1.02 -4.68 -16.93
CA VAL A 169 1.04 -5.29 -18.26
C VAL A 169 2.28 -4.75 -18.99
N PRO A 170 3.22 -5.61 -19.45
CA PRO A 170 4.41 -5.15 -20.14
C PRO A 170 3.99 -4.46 -21.44
N VAL A 171 4.34 -3.18 -21.57
CA VAL A 171 4.10 -2.42 -22.80
C VAL A 171 5.03 -2.97 -23.87
N MET A 172 4.46 -3.73 -24.82
CA MET A 172 5.16 -4.05 -26.06
C MET A 172 5.19 -2.78 -26.90
N TRP A 173 6.32 -2.06 -26.89
CA TRP A 173 6.51 -0.80 -27.64
C TRP A 173 6.24 -0.92 -29.15
N ARG A 174 6.13 -2.15 -29.66
CA ARG A 174 5.77 -2.48 -31.04
C ARG A 174 4.29 -2.21 -31.36
N ASP A 175 3.43 -2.25 -30.35
CA ASP A 175 1.98 -2.01 -30.46
C ASP A 175 1.59 -0.55 -30.13
N VAL A 176 2.56 0.26 -29.69
CA VAL A 176 2.39 1.70 -29.55
C VAL A 176 2.40 2.30 -30.96
N PRO A 177 1.32 2.99 -31.39
CA PRO A 177 1.25 3.57 -32.73
C PRO A 177 2.50 4.38 -33.05
N ALA A 178 3.10 4.13 -34.23
CA ALA A 178 4.34 4.77 -34.66
C ALA A 178 4.19 6.28 -34.89
N GLU A 179 2.94 6.74 -35.09
CA GLU A 179 2.60 8.15 -35.19
C GLU A 179 1.94 8.63 -33.89
N PRO A 180 2.43 9.73 -33.29
CA PRO A 180 1.74 10.34 -32.15
C PRO A 180 0.34 10.74 -32.58
N LYS A 181 -0.69 10.11 -32.00
CA LYS A 181 -2.06 10.56 -32.16
C LYS A 181 -2.19 11.98 -31.59
N PRO A 182 -3.07 12.82 -32.15
CA PRO A 182 -3.29 14.16 -31.62
C PRO A 182 -3.71 14.09 -30.15
N SER A 183 -3.05 14.90 -29.32
CA SER A 183 -3.24 15.16 -27.89
C SER A 183 -4.22 14.23 -27.17
N VAL A 184 -3.70 13.30 -26.36
CA VAL A 184 -4.53 12.49 -25.44
C VAL A 184 -5.45 13.40 -24.62
N SER A 185 -6.76 13.23 -24.76
CA SER A 185 -7.74 13.98 -23.98
C SER A 185 -8.00 13.28 -22.63
N LEU A 186 -8.55 14.01 -21.66
CA LEU A 186 -9.01 13.42 -20.39
C LEU A 186 -10.11 12.36 -20.61
N GLU A 187 -10.91 12.49 -21.67
CA GLU A 187 -11.94 11.49 -22.01
C GLU A 187 -11.31 10.17 -22.50
N ASP A 188 -10.18 10.24 -23.20
CA ASP A 188 -9.44 9.05 -23.63
C ASP A 188 -8.79 8.35 -22.43
N VAL A 189 -8.29 9.12 -21.46
CA VAL A 189 -7.79 8.58 -20.18
C VAL A 189 -8.91 7.89 -19.40
N ASP A 190 -10.09 8.51 -19.28
CA ASP A 190 -11.24 7.91 -18.60
C ASP A 190 -11.69 6.60 -19.28
N LYS A 191 -11.69 6.52 -20.62
CA LYS A 191 -12.01 5.27 -21.35
C LYS A 191 -10.95 4.20 -21.12
N ALA A 192 -9.67 4.54 -21.20
CA ALA A 192 -8.59 3.60 -20.96
C ALA A 192 -8.63 3.05 -19.51
N LEU A 193 -8.91 3.89 -18.52
CA LEU A 193 -9.10 3.47 -17.13
C LEU A 193 -10.29 2.53 -16.97
N ALA A 194 -11.40 2.78 -17.67
CA ALA A 194 -12.58 1.92 -17.67
C ALA A 194 -12.29 0.54 -18.31
N ASP A 195 -11.54 0.50 -19.41
CA ASP A 195 -11.13 -0.74 -20.09
C ASP A 195 -10.17 -1.58 -19.23
N LEU A 196 -9.28 -0.92 -18.47
CA LEU A 196 -8.36 -1.58 -17.55
C LEU A 196 -9.06 -2.17 -16.32
N GLY A 197 -10.16 -1.57 -15.86
CA GLY A 197 -10.93 -2.06 -14.73
C GLY A 197 -10.18 -2.05 -13.40
N GLU A 198 -9.13 -1.22 -13.27
CA GLU A 198 -8.32 -1.10 -12.07
C GLU A 198 -8.29 0.34 -11.54
N THR A 199 -8.16 0.48 -10.22
CA THR A 199 -7.95 1.79 -9.58
C THR A 199 -6.45 2.02 -9.41
N PHE A 200 -5.92 3.16 -9.84
CA PHE A 200 -4.50 3.52 -9.70
C PHE A 200 -4.28 4.57 -8.61
N ASP A 201 -3.10 4.50 -7.97
CA ASP A 201 -2.62 5.44 -6.95
C ASP A 201 -2.02 6.71 -7.59
N VAL A 202 -2.78 7.32 -8.49
CA VAL A 202 -2.43 8.55 -9.22
C VAL A 202 -3.72 9.27 -9.63
N SER A 203 -3.69 10.61 -9.67
CA SER A 203 -4.84 11.39 -10.15
C SER A 203 -4.99 11.31 -11.66
N ARG A 204 -6.21 11.52 -12.16
CA ARG A 204 -6.48 11.55 -13.61
C ARG A 204 -5.80 12.72 -14.28
N GLU A 205 -5.73 13.85 -13.58
CA GLU A 205 -5.09 15.08 -14.00
C GLU A 205 -3.58 14.89 -14.15
N ASP A 206 -2.93 14.21 -13.21
CA ASP A 206 -1.49 13.89 -13.28
C ASP A 206 -1.18 12.92 -14.43
N LEU A 207 -2.06 11.94 -14.69
CA LEU A 207 -1.93 11.05 -15.86
C LEU A 207 -1.99 11.84 -17.16
N ALA A 208 -2.96 12.74 -17.31
CA ALA A 208 -3.09 13.57 -18.51
C ALA A 208 -1.88 14.50 -18.68
N LEU A 209 -1.38 15.10 -17.59
CA LEU A 209 -0.16 15.91 -17.61
C LEU A 209 1.05 15.08 -18.05
N LEU A 210 1.22 13.88 -17.50
CA LEU A 210 2.32 12.98 -17.84
C LEU A 210 2.28 12.59 -19.33
N PHE A 211 1.10 12.26 -19.86
CA PHE A 211 0.95 11.94 -21.29
C PHE A 211 1.27 13.13 -22.18
N GLY A 212 0.78 14.34 -21.86
CA GLY A 212 1.08 15.55 -22.63
C GLY A 212 2.57 15.91 -22.62
N LEU A 213 3.26 15.75 -21.47
CA LEU A 213 4.71 15.96 -21.37
C LEU A 213 5.48 14.90 -22.18
N ALA A 214 5.06 13.63 -22.11
CA ALA A 214 5.68 12.55 -22.87
C ALA A 214 5.53 12.74 -24.39
N GLU A 215 4.37 13.18 -24.86
CA GLU A 215 4.12 13.55 -26.27
C GLU A 215 5.04 14.71 -26.70
N THR A 216 5.16 15.74 -25.86
CA THR A 216 6.03 16.90 -26.13
C THR A 216 7.48 16.46 -26.32
N HIS A 217 8.02 15.65 -25.41
CA HIS A 217 9.38 15.12 -25.52
C HIS A 217 9.58 14.19 -26.72
N ALA A 218 8.55 13.42 -27.10
CA ALA A 218 8.59 12.58 -28.29
C ALA A 218 8.71 13.42 -29.58
N LEU A 219 7.95 14.53 -29.66
CA LEU A 219 8.00 15.46 -30.78
C LEU A 219 9.35 16.20 -30.85
N GLU A 220 9.89 16.65 -29.73
CA GLU A 220 11.22 17.27 -29.66
C GLU A 220 12.31 16.32 -30.16
N ARG A 221 12.29 15.06 -29.72
CA ARG A 221 13.23 14.03 -30.17
C ARG A 221 13.13 13.74 -31.67
N GLN A 222 11.94 13.80 -32.25
CA GLN A 222 11.75 13.62 -33.69
C GLN A 222 12.27 14.82 -34.49
N LYS A 223 12.07 16.05 -34.00
CA LYS A 223 12.59 17.27 -34.65
C LYS A 223 14.12 17.39 -34.59
N ALA A 224 14.74 16.77 -33.59
CA ALA A 224 16.19 16.75 -33.41
C ALA A 224 16.92 15.66 -34.22
N ARG A 225 16.19 14.85 -34.99
CA ARG A 225 16.73 13.85 -35.93
C ARG A 225 16.68 14.37 -37.36
#